data_AF-W8L2Z8-F1
#
_entry.id   AF-W8L2Z8-F1
#
_cell.length_a   1.000
_cell.length_b   1.000
_cell.length_c   1.000
_cell.angle_alpha   90.00
_cell.angle_beta   90.00
_cell.angle_gamma   90.00
#
_symmetry.space_group_name_H-M   'P 1'
#
loop_
_entity.id
_entity.type
_entity.pdbx_description
1 polymer ?
#
loop_
_entity_poly.entity_id
_entity_poly.type
_entity_poly.pdbx_seq_one_letter_code
_entity_poly.pdbx_strand_id
1 'polypeptide(L)'
;DDPVARKHSSDTREADLVAIYTYVAAQSNGMAWNPPMDHPMERLTRDAGEVLFHRRAGSMDFGCVSCHSEPRKRIRLSFLPVTSNQEEWSKAISWPAYRIGHGVVRSSQHRVRGCYYQMRQAGVKFGSDASIAILSYWTDQARGGEATLPDLKR
;
A
#
# COMPACT_ATOMS: atom_id res chain seq x y z
N ASP A 1 18.09 12.49 -17.10
CA ASP A 1 17.13 11.37 -17.07
C ASP A 1 15.83 11.85 -16.44
N ASP A 2 14.68 11.53 -17.05
CA ASP A 2 13.37 11.81 -16.46
C ASP A 2 13.17 10.89 -15.23
N PRO A 3 13.13 11.44 -14.00
CA PRO A 3 13.02 10.65 -12.78
C PRO A 3 11.70 9.85 -12.69
N VAL A 4 10.69 10.20 -13.50
CA VAL A 4 9.38 9.53 -13.55
C VAL A 4 9.34 8.41 -14.60
N ALA A 5 10.34 8.34 -15.49
CA ALA A 5 10.42 7.31 -16.52
C ALA A 5 10.45 5.89 -15.91
N ARG A 6 10.96 5.75 -14.67
CA ARG A 6 11.00 4.47 -13.96
C ARG A 6 10.24 4.56 -12.64
N LYS A 7 9.12 3.86 -12.58
CA LYS A 7 8.20 3.87 -11.45
C LYS A 7 8.56 2.83 -10.37
N HIS A 8 9.38 1.84 -10.72
CA HIS A 8 9.72 0.69 -9.88
C HIS A 8 11.18 0.26 -10.09
N SER A 9 11.88 -0.06 -9.00
CA SER A 9 13.24 -0.63 -9.05
C SER A 9 13.25 -2.06 -9.63
N SER A 10 14.37 -2.45 -10.25
CA SER A 10 14.73 -3.82 -10.63
C SER A 10 15.97 -4.28 -9.87
N ASP A 11 16.24 -5.58 -9.90
CA ASP A 11 17.44 -6.22 -9.36
C ASP A 11 18.77 -5.60 -9.83
N THR A 12 18.75 -5.02 -11.01
CA THR A 12 19.90 -4.45 -11.73
C THR A 12 19.97 -2.94 -11.67
N ARG A 13 18.89 -2.25 -11.28
CA ARG A 13 18.85 -0.79 -11.22
C ARG A 13 17.74 -0.27 -10.31
N GLU A 14 18.12 0.60 -9.39
CA GLU A 14 17.18 1.37 -8.57
C GLU A 14 16.44 2.43 -9.41
N ALA A 15 15.17 2.67 -9.07
CA ALA A 15 14.39 3.75 -9.66
C ALA A 15 14.51 5.02 -8.80
N ASP A 16 14.89 6.13 -9.40
CA ASP A 16 15.09 7.42 -8.71
C ASP A 16 13.86 7.84 -7.90
N LEU A 17 12.65 7.61 -8.43
CA LEU A 17 11.39 7.88 -7.72
C LEU A 17 11.24 7.06 -6.43
N VAL A 18 11.72 5.81 -6.42
CA VAL A 18 11.70 4.97 -5.21
C VAL A 18 12.73 5.45 -4.20
N ALA A 19 13.92 5.87 -4.66
CA ALA A 19 14.95 6.43 -3.78
C ALA A 19 14.47 7.73 -3.11
N ILE A 20 13.89 8.66 -3.88
CA ILE A 20 13.32 9.92 -3.36
C ILE A 20 12.18 9.62 -2.38
N TYR A 21 11.24 8.75 -2.75
CA TYR A 21 10.14 8.36 -1.86
C TYR A 21 10.65 7.73 -0.55
N THR A 22 11.70 6.92 -0.62
CA THR A 22 12.35 6.31 0.55
C THR A 22 12.99 7.34 1.45
N TYR A 23 13.74 8.28 0.87
CA TYR A 23 14.36 9.37 1.62
C TYR A 23 13.32 10.23 2.35
N VAL A 24 12.25 10.63 1.65
CA VAL A 24 11.16 11.44 2.23
C VAL A 24 10.43 10.67 3.33
N ALA A 25 10.07 9.42 3.08
CA ALA A 25 9.36 8.59 4.07
C ALA A 25 10.19 8.34 5.33
N ALA A 26 11.52 8.20 5.20
CA ALA A 26 12.43 8.04 6.34
C ALA A 26 12.40 9.24 7.31
N GLN A 27 12.05 10.44 6.83
CA GLN A 27 11.93 11.63 7.69
C GLN A 27 10.72 11.55 8.63
N SER A 28 9.80 10.62 8.40
CA SER A 28 8.59 10.41 9.21
C SER A 28 8.58 9.05 9.90
N ASN A 29 9.72 8.38 10.00
CA ASN A 29 9.83 7.13 10.76
C ASN A 29 9.50 7.35 12.24
N GLY A 30 8.66 6.48 12.81
CA GLY A 30 8.21 6.59 14.21
C GLY A 30 7.11 7.63 14.43
N MET A 31 6.68 8.36 13.40
CA MET A 31 5.52 9.25 13.50
C MET A 31 4.21 8.47 13.38
N ALA A 32 3.15 8.96 14.02
CA ALA A 32 1.82 8.40 13.83
C ALA A 32 1.27 8.73 12.43
N TRP A 33 0.58 7.77 11.81
CA TRP A 33 -0.19 8.03 10.60
C TRP A 33 -1.28 9.07 10.90
N ASN A 34 -1.29 10.17 10.15
CA ASN A 34 -2.28 11.23 10.33
C ASN A 34 -2.61 11.94 9.00
N PRO A 35 -3.23 11.25 8.02
CA PRO A 35 -3.59 11.90 6.76
C PRO A 35 -4.66 12.99 7.01
N PRO A 36 -4.58 14.15 6.33
CA PRO A 36 -5.59 15.20 6.47
C PRO A 36 -6.97 14.73 5.97
N MET A 37 -8.04 15.26 6.57
CA MET A 37 -9.44 14.96 6.22
C MET A 37 -10.34 16.21 6.26
N ASP A 38 -9.73 17.39 6.21
CA ASP A 38 -10.42 18.67 6.36
C ASP A 38 -11.09 19.09 5.05
N HIS A 39 -10.44 18.79 3.92
CA HIS A 39 -10.96 19.15 2.61
C HIS A 39 -11.99 18.12 2.11
N PRO A 40 -13.12 18.53 1.51
CA PRO A 40 -14.14 17.60 0.99
C PRO A 40 -13.59 16.57 0.01
N MET A 41 -12.60 16.93 -0.82
CA MET A 41 -11.98 16.01 -1.77
C MET A 41 -11.09 14.94 -1.11
N GLU A 42 -10.51 15.22 0.06
CA GLU A 42 -9.74 14.22 0.82
C GLU A 42 -10.68 13.12 1.30
N ARG A 43 -11.81 13.53 1.90
CA ARG A 43 -12.88 12.62 2.35
C ARG A 43 -13.44 11.81 1.20
N LEU A 44 -13.78 12.46 0.08
CA LEU A 44 -14.28 11.78 -1.11
C LEU A 44 -13.29 10.75 -1.68
N THR A 45 -12.00 11.08 -1.69
CA THR A 45 -10.95 10.17 -2.18
C THR A 45 -10.81 8.96 -1.24
N ARG A 46 -10.87 9.18 0.08
CA ARG A 46 -10.86 8.12 1.09
C ARG A 46 -12.09 7.22 0.98
N ASP A 47 -13.28 7.79 0.83
CA ASP A 47 -14.55 7.07 0.67
C ASP A 47 -14.54 6.23 -0.64
N ALA A 48 -14.01 6.77 -1.73
CA ALA A 48 -13.83 6.02 -2.97
C ALA A 48 -12.87 4.84 -2.78
N GLY A 49 -11.81 5.03 -1.99
CA GLY A 49 -10.88 3.97 -1.61
C GLY A 49 -11.53 2.84 -0.81
N GLU A 50 -12.43 3.19 0.10
CA GLU A 50 -13.22 2.25 0.89
C GLU A 50 -14.13 1.38 -0.01
N VAL A 51 -14.83 2.00 -0.96
CA VAL A 51 -15.63 1.28 -1.95
C VAL A 51 -14.76 0.30 -2.74
N LEU A 52 -13.59 0.75 -3.21
CA LEU A 52 -12.65 -0.11 -3.94
C LEU A 52 -12.10 -1.26 -3.08
N PHE A 53 -11.85 -1.03 -1.79
CA PHE A 53 -11.39 -2.05 -0.85
C PHE A 53 -12.39 -3.22 -0.71
N HIS A 54 -13.68 -2.90 -0.71
CA HIS A 54 -14.77 -3.86 -0.58
C HIS A 54 -15.23 -4.44 -1.93
N ARG A 55 -14.85 -3.82 -3.05
CA ARG A 55 -15.28 -4.24 -4.39
C ARG A 55 -14.64 -5.57 -4.79
N ARG A 56 -15.48 -6.59 -4.99
CA ARG A 56 -15.10 -7.86 -5.60
C ARG A 56 -15.14 -7.75 -7.12
N ALA A 57 -14.11 -8.28 -7.79
CA ALA A 57 -14.02 -8.31 -9.25
C ALA A 57 -12.93 -9.29 -9.73
N GLY A 58 -12.83 -9.41 -11.06
CA GLY A 58 -11.89 -10.31 -11.72
C GLY A 58 -12.39 -11.76 -11.75
N SER A 59 -11.60 -12.65 -12.34
CA SER A 59 -12.01 -14.05 -12.53
C SER A 59 -12.11 -14.85 -11.23
N MET A 60 -11.50 -14.39 -10.16
CA MET A 60 -11.55 -15.03 -8.84
C MET A 60 -12.55 -14.39 -7.87
N ASP A 61 -13.24 -13.32 -8.31
CA ASP A 61 -14.24 -12.62 -7.50
C ASP A 61 -13.72 -12.19 -6.12
N PHE A 62 -12.48 -11.67 -6.07
CA PHE A 62 -11.85 -11.18 -4.85
C PHE A 62 -11.93 -9.66 -4.74
N GLY A 63 -12.07 -9.17 -3.51
CA GLY A 63 -11.78 -7.80 -3.08
C GLY A 63 -10.64 -7.78 -2.06
N CYS A 64 -10.14 -6.61 -1.66
CA CYS A 64 -9.15 -6.54 -0.57
C CYS A 64 -9.74 -7.12 0.73
N VAL A 65 -11.02 -6.85 0.95
CA VAL A 65 -11.84 -7.40 2.04
C VAL A 65 -11.84 -8.93 2.09
N SER A 66 -11.65 -9.63 0.97
CA SER A 66 -11.63 -11.11 0.95
C SER A 66 -10.48 -11.70 1.77
N CYS A 67 -9.40 -10.93 2.00
CA CYS A 67 -8.22 -11.36 2.74
C CYS A 67 -7.98 -10.55 4.03
N HIS A 68 -8.39 -9.27 4.06
CA HIS A 68 -7.95 -8.30 5.08
C HIS A 68 -9.08 -7.81 6.01
N SER A 69 -10.20 -8.54 6.08
CA SER A 69 -11.38 -8.18 6.89
C SER A 69 -11.52 -8.94 8.20
N GLU A 70 -10.92 -10.12 8.32
CA GLU A 70 -11.04 -10.99 9.49
C GLU A 70 -9.68 -11.23 10.14
N PRO A 71 -9.60 -11.21 11.48
CA PRO A 71 -8.36 -11.46 12.19
C PRO A 71 -7.91 -12.93 12.03
N ARG A 72 -6.61 -13.18 12.23
CA ARG A 72 -6.00 -14.51 12.26
C ARG A 72 -6.15 -15.32 10.95
N LYS A 73 -6.37 -14.65 9.82
CA LYS A 73 -6.31 -15.30 8.50
C LYS A 73 -4.87 -15.53 8.05
N ARG A 74 -4.68 -16.53 7.20
CA ARG A 74 -3.41 -16.80 6.51
C ARG A 74 -3.66 -17.39 5.13
N ILE A 75 -2.75 -17.10 4.19
CA ILE A 75 -2.65 -17.82 2.92
C ILE A 75 -1.34 -18.60 2.95
N ARG A 76 -1.45 -19.93 2.93
CA ARG A 76 -0.31 -20.84 3.15
C ARG A 76 0.39 -20.53 4.48
N LEU A 77 1.63 -20.06 4.45
CA LEU A 77 2.43 -19.71 5.62
C LEU A 77 2.48 -18.19 5.88
N SER A 78 1.74 -17.39 5.12
CA SER A 78 1.73 -15.93 5.25
C SER A 78 0.50 -15.48 6.02
N PHE A 79 0.71 -14.96 7.23
CA PHE A 79 -0.33 -14.29 8.00
C PHE A 79 -0.80 -13.03 7.27
N LEU A 80 -2.11 -12.80 7.31
CA LEU A 80 -2.74 -11.66 6.67
C LEU A 80 -3.06 -10.60 7.74
N PRO A 81 -2.58 -9.36 7.58
CA PRO A 81 -2.96 -8.28 8.47
C PRO A 81 -4.43 -7.94 8.30
N VAL A 82 -5.10 -7.58 9.40
CA VAL A 82 -6.50 -7.15 9.38
C VAL A 82 -6.62 -5.64 9.56
N THR A 83 -7.53 -5.01 8.84
CA THR A 83 -7.82 -3.56 8.93
C THR A 83 -8.33 -3.12 10.30
N SER A 84 -9.04 -4.00 11.02
CA SER A 84 -9.58 -3.71 12.36
C SER A 84 -8.53 -3.69 13.47
N ASN A 85 -7.29 -4.11 13.20
CA ASN A 85 -6.18 -4.04 14.15
C ASN A 85 -5.18 -2.99 13.66
N GLN A 86 -5.12 -1.85 14.36
CA GLN A 86 -4.30 -0.71 13.98
C GLN A 86 -2.80 -1.04 13.92
N GLU A 87 -2.28 -1.86 14.83
CA GLU A 87 -0.86 -2.24 14.84
C GLU A 87 -0.51 -3.09 13.61
N GLU A 88 -1.32 -4.14 13.37
CA GLU A 88 -1.14 -5.00 12.19
C GLU A 88 -1.26 -4.21 10.89
N TRP A 89 -2.25 -3.33 10.81
CA TRP A 89 -2.51 -2.54 9.61
C TRP A 89 -1.44 -1.48 9.36
N SER A 90 -0.98 -0.78 10.40
CA SER A 90 0.13 0.17 10.32
C SER A 90 1.41 -0.50 9.83
N LYS A 91 1.70 -1.71 10.34
CA LYS A 91 2.82 -2.51 9.84
C LYS A 91 2.59 -2.94 8.38
N ALA A 92 1.38 -3.33 8.00
CA ALA A 92 1.06 -3.77 6.64
C ALA A 92 1.27 -2.68 5.58
N ILE A 93 0.89 -1.44 5.90
CA ILE A 93 0.93 -0.31 4.98
C ILE A 93 2.23 0.52 5.07
N SER A 94 3.13 0.16 5.99
CA SER A 94 4.47 0.76 6.12
C SER A 94 5.33 0.49 4.88
N TRP A 95 5.18 1.35 3.88
CA TRP A 95 5.94 1.39 2.63
C TRP A 95 6.49 2.80 2.44
N PRO A 96 7.73 2.98 1.96
CA PRO A 96 8.51 2.02 1.22
C PRO A 96 9.17 0.97 2.10
N ALA A 97 9.45 -0.19 1.51
CA ALA A 97 10.07 -1.29 2.23
C ALA A 97 11.03 -2.07 1.35
N TYR A 98 12.18 -2.44 1.91
CA TYR A 98 13.07 -3.42 1.28
C TYR A 98 12.40 -4.80 1.34
N ARG A 99 12.19 -5.40 0.17
CA ARG A 99 11.57 -6.73 0.08
C ARG A 99 12.63 -7.79 -0.17
N ILE A 100 12.87 -8.65 0.83
CA ILE A 100 13.89 -9.68 0.78
C ILE A 100 13.72 -10.59 -0.45
N GLY A 101 12.50 -11.05 -0.73
CA GLY A 101 12.25 -11.89 -1.91
C GLY A 101 12.39 -11.19 -3.26
N HIS A 102 12.56 -9.86 -3.30
CA HIS A 102 12.74 -9.09 -4.52
C HIS A 102 14.15 -8.49 -4.64
N GLY A 103 14.93 -8.45 -3.56
CA GLY A 103 16.26 -7.83 -3.52
C GLY A 103 16.26 -6.30 -3.69
N VAL A 104 15.10 -5.63 -3.58
CA VAL A 104 14.98 -4.18 -3.80
C VAL A 104 13.90 -3.54 -2.94
N VAL A 105 13.97 -2.22 -2.78
CA VAL A 105 12.91 -1.41 -2.17
C VAL A 105 11.70 -1.31 -3.10
N ARG A 106 10.50 -1.42 -2.53
CA ARG A 106 9.22 -1.25 -3.23
C ARG A 106 8.40 -0.14 -2.57
N SER A 107 7.63 0.58 -3.37
CA SER A 107 6.69 1.61 -2.91
C SER A 107 5.31 1.02 -2.58
N SER A 108 4.49 1.82 -1.92
CA SER A 108 3.06 1.56 -1.68
C SER A 108 2.31 1.32 -3.00
N GLN A 109 2.55 2.13 -4.03
CA GLN A 109 2.00 1.94 -5.38
C GLN A 109 2.36 0.56 -5.98
N HIS A 110 3.61 0.11 -5.81
CA HIS A 110 4.01 -1.23 -6.26
C HIS A 110 3.26 -2.33 -5.48
N ARG A 111 3.04 -2.14 -4.18
CA ARG A 111 2.28 -3.09 -3.36
C ARG A 111 0.83 -3.21 -3.85
N VAL A 112 0.14 -2.10 -4.08
CA VAL A 112 -1.24 -2.09 -4.60
C VAL A 112 -1.30 -2.83 -5.94
N ARG A 113 -0.38 -2.54 -6.87
CA ARG A 113 -0.28 -3.27 -8.15
C ARG A 113 -0.11 -4.78 -7.95
N GLY A 114 0.72 -5.19 -6.99
CA GLY A 114 0.91 -6.60 -6.65
C GLY A 114 -0.36 -7.28 -6.14
N CYS A 115 -1.15 -6.60 -5.30
CA CYS A 115 -2.42 -7.12 -4.80
C CYS A 115 -3.43 -7.33 -5.95
N TYR A 116 -3.62 -6.32 -6.81
CA TYR A 116 -4.50 -6.43 -7.99
C TYR A 116 -4.09 -7.59 -8.91
N TYR A 117 -2.79 -7.74 -9.16
CA TYR A 117 -2.26 -8.84 -9.95
C TYR A 117 -2.58 -10.20 -9.31
N GLN A 118 -2.35 -10.35 -7.99
CA GLN A 118 -2.63 -11.60 -7.27
C GLN A 118 -4.12 -11.94 -7.25
N MET A 119 -5.00 -10.93 -7.22
CA MET A 119 -6.46 -11.06 -7.28
C MET A 119 -6.99 -11.35 -8.70
N ARG A 120 -6.12 -11.43 -9.72
CA ARG A 120 -6.49 -11.62 -11.15
C ARG A 120 -7.48 -10.55 -11.62
N GLN A 121 -7.30 -9.32 -11.12
CA GLN A 121 -7.99 -8.14 -11.63
C GLN A 121 -7.13 -7.42 -12.68
N ALA A 122 -7.75 -6.50 -13.42
CA ALA A 122 -7.02 -5.61 -14.32
C ALA A 122 -5.97 -4.80 -13.53
N GLY A 123 -4.80 -4.60 -14.13
CA GLY A 123 -3.69 -3.92 -13.47
C GLY A 123 -4.01 -2.45 -13.18
N VAL A 124 -3.95 -2.06 -11.91
CA VAL A 124 -4.05 -0.65 -11.51
C VAL A 124 -2.88 0.15 -12.09
N LYS A 125 -3.17 1.34 -12.62
CA LYS A 125 -2.14 2.24 -13.17
C LYS A 125 -1.48 3.02 -12.05
N PHE A 126 -0.16 3.13 -12.10
CA PHE A 126 0.62 3.96 -11.16
C PHE A 126 0.12 5.40 -11.19
N GLY A 127 -0.18 5.97 -10.03
CA GLY A 127 -0.66 7.35 -9.89
C GLY A 127 -2.07 7.60 -10.43
N SER A 128 -2.84 6.55 -10.75
CA SER A 128 -4.25 6.71 -11.11
C SER A 128 -5.11 7.07 -9.90
N ASP A 129 -6.26 7.70 -10.14
CA ASP A 129 -7.24 8.04 -9.10
C ASP A 129 -7.61 6.82 -8.25
N ALA A 130 -7.78 5.64 -8.86
CA ALA A 130 -8.06 4.40 -8.14
C ALA A 130 -6.91 3.96 -7.22
N SER A 131 -5.64 4.12 -7.65
CA SER A 131 -4.50 3.79 -6.78
C SER A 131 -4.31 4.81 -5.67
N ILE A 132 -4.57 6.09 -5.93
CA ILE A 132 -4.53 7.16 -4.92
C ILE A 132 -5.66 6.96 -3.90
N ALA A 133 -6.89 6.67 -4.34
CA ALA A 133 -8.04 6.43 -3.49
C ALA A 133 -7.80 5.26 -2.52
N ILE A 134 -7.34 4.11 -3.02
CA ILE A 134 -7.01 2.96 -2.17
C ILE A 134 -5.93 3.30 -1.14
N LEU A 135 -4.88 4.01 -1.55
CA LEU A 135 -3.82 4.40 -0.62
C LEU A 135 -4.32 5.39 0.44
N SER A 136 -5.17 6.34 0.06
CA SER A 136 -5.83 7.25 1.00
C SER A 136 -6.63 6.48 2.04
N TYR A 137 -7.44 5.51 1.62
CA TYR A 137 -8.17 4.63 2.54
C TYR A 137 -7.24 3.80 3.43
N TRP A 138 -6.20 3.18 2.87
CA TRP A 138 -5.23 2.40 3.65
C TRP A 138 -4.57 3.24 4.74
N THR A 139 -4.12 4.45 4.41
CA THR A 139 -3.46 5.36 5.34
C THR A 139 -4.42 5.88 6.40
N ASP A 140 -5.68 6.15 6.06
CA ASP A 140 -6.70 6.55 7.03
C ASP A 140 -7.05 5.43 8.01
N GLN A 141 -7.15 4.18 7.54
CA GLN A 141 -7.35 3.01 8.40
C GLN A 141 -6.17 2.77 9.37
N ALA A 142 -4.98 3.29 9.06
CA ALA A 142 -3.82 3.22 9.94
C ALA A 142 -3.70 4.41 10.90
N ARG A 143 -4.61 5.40 10.82
CA ARG A 143 -4.54 6.65 11.58
C ARG A 143 -4.28 6.39 13.06
N GLY A 144 -3.31 7.10 13.62
CA GLY A 144 -2.88 6.99 15.03
C GLY A 144 -1.83 5.91 15.29
N GLY A 145 -1.67 4.93 14.39
CA GLY A 145 -0.62 3.92 14.52
C GLY A 145 0.75 4.44 14.11
N GLU A 146 1.80 3.90 14.70
CA GLU A 146 3.19 4.29 14.41
C GLU A 146 3.65 3.75 13.04
N ALA A 147 4.26 4.61 12.23
CA ALA A 147 4.80 4.25 10.91
C ALA A 147 6.25 3.76 11.01
N THR A 148 6.56 2.59 10.44
CA THR A 148 7.94 2.10 10.28
C THR A 148 8.42 2.36 8.85
N LEU A 149 9.24 3.38 8.62
CA LEU A 149 9.61 3.84 7.29
C LEU A 149 11.12 4.13 7.19
N PRO A 150 11.88 3.51 6.26
CA PRO A 150 11.50 2.35 5.45
C PRO A 150 11.40 1.06 6.28
N ASP A 151 10.51 0.17 5.88
CA ASP A 151 10.36 -1.14 6.53
C ASP A 151 11.23 -2.24 5.87
N LEU A 152 11.40 -3.35 6.57
CA LEU A 152 11.94 -4.60 6.03
C LEU A 152 10.81 -5.63 5.92
N LYS A 153 10.57 -6.15 4.71
CA LYS A 153 9.49 -7.10 4.44
C LYS A 153 9.99 -8.32 3.68
N ARG A 154 9.27 -9.45 3.81
CA ARG A 154 9.51 -10.66 3.03
C ARG A 154 9.15 -10.50 1.55
#